data_AF-A0AAN9N2J6-F1
#
_entry.id   AF-A0AAN9N2J6-F1
#
_cell.length_a   1.000
_cell.length_b   1.000
_cell.length_c   1.000
_cell.angle_alpha   90.00
_cell.angle_beta   90.00
_cell.angle_gamma   90.00
#
_symmetry.space_group_name_H-M   'P 1'
#
loop_
_entity.id
_entity.type
_entity.pdbx_description
1 polymer ?
#
loop_
_entity_poly.entity_id
_entity_poly.type
_entity_poly.pdbx_seq_one_letter_code
_entity_poly.pdbx_strand_id
1 'polypeptide(L)'
;MSRRGTVEEKTAKSDPIYRNRLVNMLVNRILKHGKKSLAYQIIYRAMKKIQQKTETNPLSVLRQAIRGVTPDIAVKARRVGGSTHQVPVEIGSTQGKALAIRWLLGASRKRPGRNMAFKLSSELVDAAKGRVAMPYAKRKRLIEWQRQIELLHIFNENFILDSTRIFMKAFHLLLFDGSFIFPECILIFGLILLLMIDSTSDQKDISWFYFISSTSLVMSITALLFRWREEPMISFSGNFQTNNFNEIFQFLILLCSTLCIPLSVEYIECTEMAITEFLLFILTATLGGMFLCGANDLITIFVTLECFSLCSYLLSGYTKKDVRSNEATTKYLLMGGASSSILVHGFSWLYGSSGGEIELQEIVNGLINTQMYNSPGILIALIFITVGIGFKLSPAPSHQWTPDVYEGVRCYIVGSHPSETTSIIGASVNKRITLR
;
A
#
# COMPACT_ATOMS: atom_id res chain seq x y z
N MET A 1 -44.63 -3.14 7.50
CA MET A 1 -44.88 -4.59 7.70
C MET A 1 -46.27 -4.92 7.17
N SER A 2 -46.40 -5.95 6.32
CA SER A 2 -47.69 -6.38 5.79
C SER A 2 -48.52 -7.03 6.91
N ARG A 3 -49.66 -6.43 7.23
CA ARG A 3 -50.73 -7.05 8.03
C ARG A 3 -51.38 -8.17 7.22
N ARG A 4 -50.81 -9.38 7.22
CA ARG A 4 -51.49 -10.59 6.74
C ARG A 4 -51.08 -11.76 7.62
N GLY A 5 -52.07 -12.43 8.21
CA GLY A 5 -51.87 -13.60 9.06
C GLY A 5 -50.99 -14.65 8.39
N THR A 6 -50.27 -15.40 9.22
CA THR A 6 -49.47 -16.56 8.82
C THR A 6 -50.31 -17.49 7.95
N VAL A 7 -50.00 -17.53 6.66
CA VAL A 7 -50.64 -18.45 5.71
C VAL A 7 -50.27 -19.86 6.16
N GLU A 8 -51.23 -20.66 6.61
CA GLU A 8 -51.00 -22.07 6.95
C GLU A 8 -50.36 -22.80 5.77
N GLU A 9 -49.25 -23.50 6.03
CA GLU A 9 -48.57 -24.28 5.00
C GLU A 9 -49.45 -25.47 4.59
N LYS A 10 -50.06 -25.37 3.41
CA LYS A 10 -50.77 -26.51 2.80
C LYS A 10 -49.78 -27.63 2.54
N THR A 11 -49.83 -28.70 3.34
CA THR A 11 -49.03 -29.90 3.11
C THR A 11 -49.40 -30.51 1.76
N ALA A 12 -48.41 -30.62 0.86
CA ALA A 12 -48.65 -31.16 -0.46
C ALA A 12 -48.98 -32.66 -0.37
N LYS A 13 -50.16 -33.06 -0.87
CA LYS A 13 -50.56 -34.48 -0.99
C LYS A 13 -49.50 -35.28 -1.77
N SER A 14 -49.38 -36.58 -1.53
CA SER A 14 -48.48 -37.45 -2.29
C SER A 14 -49.07 -37.82 -3.65
N ASP A 15 -48.20 -38.18 -4.60
CA ASP A 15 -48.59 -38.68 -5.92
C ASP A 15 -49.36 -40.03 -5.82
N PRO A 16 -50.42 -40.26 -6.62
CA PRO A 16 -51.19 -41.51 -6.55
C PRO A 16 -50.42 -42.78 -6.90
N ILE A 17 -49.45 -42.71 -7.83
CA ILE A 17 -48.73 -43.90 -8.34
C ILE A 17 -47.45 -44.12 -7.55
N TYR A 18 -46.57 -43.13 -7.52
CA TYR A 18 -45.26 -43.25 -6.87
C TYR A 18 -45.27 -42.90 -5.38
N ARG A 19 -46.41 -42.46 -4.83
CA ARG A 19 -46.59 -42.04 -3.42
C ARG A 19 -45.54 -41.01 -2.95
N ASN A 20 -45.04 -40.19 -3.88
CA ASN A 20 -43.93 -39.25 -3.62
C ASN A 20 -44.40 -37.79 -3.72
N ARG A 21 -44.03 -36.98 -2.71
CA ARG A 21 -44.36 -35.55 -2.64
C ARG A 21 -43.68 -34.72 -3.73
N LEU A 22 -42.45 -35.06 -4.13
CA LEU A 22 -41.69 -34.33 -5.17
C LEU A 22 -42.35 -34.47 -6.54
N VAL A 23 -42.86 -35.67 -6.85
CA VAL A 23 -43.58 -35.92 -8.11
C VAL A 23 -44.85 -35.07 -8.15
N ASN A 24 -45.65 -35.06 -7.08
CA ASN A 24 -46.85 -34.22 -7.03
C ASN A 24 -46.52 -32.72 -7.10
N MET A 25 -45.43 -32.27 -6.49
CA MET A 25 -44.97 -30.88 -6.63
C MET A 25 -44.66 -30.53 -8.09
N LEU A 26 -44.05 -31.45 -8.84
CA LEU A 26 -43.77 -31.30 -10.25
C LEU A 26 -45.04 -31.32 -11.10
N VAL A 27 -46.00 -32.22 -10.80
CA VAL A 27 -47.34 -32.26 -11.43
C VAL A 27 -48.03 -30.91 -11.30
N ASN A 28 -48.09 -30.36 -10.09
CA ASN A 28 -48.75 -29.08 -9.82
C ASN A 28 -48.09 -27.89 -10.56
N ARG A 29 -46.79 -27.97 -10.86
CA ARG A 29 -46.08 -26.93 -11.63
C ARG A 29 -46.18 -27.12 -13.14
N ILE A 30 -46.43 -28.34 -13.63
CA ILE A 30 -46.75 -28.60 -15.04
C ILE A 30 -48.19 -28.25 -15.37
N LEU A 31 -49.10 -28.44 -14.41
CA LEU A 31 -50.52 -28.17 -14.53
C LEU A 31 -50.79 -26.80 -15.18
N LYS A 32 -51.56 -26.80 -16.26
CA LYS A 32 -52.11 -25.59 -16.90
C LYS A 32 -53.62 -25.72 -17.04
N HIS A 33 -54.33 -24.60 -16.84
CA HIS A 33 -55.80 -24.52 -16.98
C HIS A 33 -56.56 -25.62 -16.21
N GLY A 34 -56.05 -26.06 -15.04
CA GLY A 34 -56.72 -27.07 -14.21
C GLY A 34 -56.68 -28.52 -14.72
N LYS A 35 -56.09 -28.81 -15.88
CA LYS A 35 -56.07 -30.17 -16.48
C LYS A 35 -55.06 -31.11 -15.81
N LYS A 36 -55.41 -31.67 -14.65
CA LYS A 36 -54.53 -32.55 -13.84
C LYS A 36 -54.19 -33.87 -14.53
N SER A 37 -55.14 -34.48 -15.22
CA SER A 37 -54.93 -35.74 -15.97
C SER A 37 -53.79 -35.64 -16.98
N LEU A 38 -53.75 -34.56 -17.75
CA LEU A 38 -52.71 -34.32 -18.76
C LEU A 38 -51.33 -34.10 -18.11
N ALA A 39 -51.26 -33.38 -16.99
CA ALA A 39 -50.00 -33.19 -16.26
C ALA A 39 -49.42 -34.52 -15.75
N TYR A 40 -50.26 -35.40 -15.19
CA TYR A 40 -49.87 -36.76 -14.81
C TYR A 40 -49.39 -37.57 -16.01
N GLN A 41 -50.12 -37.54 -17.13
CA GLN A 41 -49.74 -38.25 -18.36
C GLN A 41 -48.36 -37.83 -18.87
N ILE A 42 -48.04 -36.52 -18.86
CA ILE A 42 -46.72 -36.03 -19.29
C ILE A 42 -45.62 -36.59 -18.39
N ILE A 43 -45.80 -36.54 -17.07
CA ILE A 43 -44.78 -36.97 -16.11
C ILE A 43 -44.57 -38.48 -16.18
N TYR A 44 -45.64 -39.27 -16.17
CA TYR A 44 -45.51 -40.73 -16.23
C TYR A 44 -44.90 -41.20 -17.56
N ARG A 45 -45.25 -40.55 -18.69
CA ARG A 45 -44.57 -40.81 -19.97
C ARG A 45 -43.10 -40.41 -19.94
N ALA A 46 -42.74 -39.32 -19.26
CA ALA A 46 -41.35 -38.92 -19.10
C ALA A 46 -40.57 -39.91 -18.22
N MET A 47 -41.14 -40.35 -17.10
CA MET A 47 -40.53 -41.34 -16.20
C MET A 47 -40.31 -42.68 -16.89
N LYS A 48 -41.29 -43.16 -17.67
CA LYS A 48 -41.13 -44.37 -18.51
C LYS A 48 -39.98 -44.22 -19.51
N LYS A 49 -39.85 -43.04 -20.13
CA LYS A 49 -38.73 -42.75 -21.06
C LYS A 49 -37.38 -42.67 -20.37
N ILE A 50 -37.31 -42.17 -19.13
CA ILE A 50 -36.08 -42.17 -18.34
C ILE A 50 -35.68 -43.61 -18.05
N GLN A 51 -36.61 -44.42 -17.55
CA GLN A 51 -36.37 -45.83 -17.24
C GLN A 51 -35.87 -46.61 -18.46
N GLN A 52 -36.44 -46.37 -19.65
CA GLN A 52 -35.99 -46.98 -20.90
C GLN A 52 -34.57 -46.53 -21.33
N LYS A 53 -34.13 -45.33 -20.96
CA LYS A 53 -32.85 -44.76 -21.40
C LYS A 53 -31.70 -45.01 -20.43
N THR A 54 -31.98 -45.05 -19.13
CA THR A 54 -30.96 -45.12 -18.09
C THR A 54 -30.97 -46.45 -17.34
N GLU A 55 -31.95 -47.34 -17.61
CA GLU A 55 -32.15 -48.65 -16.96
C GLU A 55 -32.20 -48.60 -15.42
N THR A 56 -32.28 -47.40 -14.86
CA THR A 56 -32.28 -47.11 -13.43
C THR A 56 -33.66 -46.68 -12.98
N ASN A 57 -33.89 -46.73 -11.66
CA ASN A 57 -35.13 -46.26 -11.08
C ASN A 57 -35.35 -44.76 -11.43
N PRO A 58 -36.44 -44.39 -12.14
CA PRO A 58 -36.62 -43.02 -12.59
C PRO A 58 -36.80 -42.02 -11.42
N LEU A 59 -37.22 -42.50 -10.23
CA LEU A 59 -37.31 -41.66 -9.04
C LEU A 59 -35.93 -41.26 -8.47
N SER A 60 -34.92 -42.13 -8.59
CA SER A 60 -33.57 -41.78 -8.14
C SER A 60 -32.96 -40.72 -9.04
N VAL A 61 -33.11 -40.87 -10.36
CA VAL A 61 -32.70 -39.89 -11.37
C VAL A 61 -33.38 -38.55 -11.13
N LEU A 62 -34.69 -38.53 -10.87
CA LEU A 62 -35.44 -37.30 -10.56
C LEU A 62 -34.90 -36.63 -9.28
N ARG A 63 -34.64 -37.41 -8.22
CA ARG A 63 -34.12 -36.89 -6.95
C ARG A 63 -32.72 -36.30 -7.14
N GLN A 64 -31.87 -36.98 -7.89
CA GLN A 64 -30.52 -36.53 -8.20
C GLN A 64 -30.53 -35.25 -9.03
N ALA A 65 -31.35 -35.19 -10.08
CA ALA A 65 -31.52 -34.01 -10.92
C ALA A 65 -31.99 -32.78 -10.11
N ILE A 66 -33.00 -32.96 -9.24
CA ILE A 66 -33.50 -31.85 -8.41
C ILE A 66 -32.42 -31.39 -7.41
N ARG A 67 -31.73 -32.32 -6.75
CA ARG A 67 -30.64 -31.97 -5.81
C ARG A 67 -29.53 -31.19 -6.51
N GLY A 68 -29.09 -31.61 -7.70
CA GLY A 68 -28.04 -30.92 -8.45
C GLY A 68 -28.43 -29.51 -8.93
N VAL A 69 -29.72 -29.24 -9.11
CA VAL A 69 -30.24 -27.93 -9.59
C VAL A 69 -30.75 -27.04 -8.44
N THR A 70 -30.85 -27.56 -7.22
CA THR A 70 -31.34 -26.79 -6.07
C THR A 70 -30.33 -25.71 -5.68
N PRO A 71 -30.70 -24.42 -5.71
CA PRO A 71 -29.84 -23.35 -5.22
C PRO A 71 -29.97 -23.24 -3.69
N ASP A 72 -28.84 -23.01 -3.03
CA ASP A 72 -28.81 -22.72 -1.59
C ASP A 72 -28.98 -21.21 -1.32
N ILE A 73 -28.69 -20.38 -2.34
CA ILE A 73 -28.71 -18.91 -2.26
C ILE A 73 -29.57 -18.35 -3.41
N ALA A 74 -30.39 -17.33 -3.14
CA ALA A 74 -31.07 -16.52 -4.15
C ALA A 74 -30.71 -15.05 -4.00
N VAL A 75 -30.83 -14.35 -5.11
CA VAL A 75 -30.71 -12.90 -5.13
C VAL A 75 -32.04 -12.25 -4.74
N LYS A 76 -32.00 -11.34 -3.78
CA LYS A 76 -33.10 -10.45 -3.40
C LYS A 76 -32.67 -9.01 -3.56
N ALA A 77 -33.51 -8.18 -4.19
CA ALA A 77 -33.22 -6.74 -4.30
C ALA A 77 -33.29 -6.08 -2.92
N ARG A 78 -32.25 -5.33 -2.55
CA ARG A 78 -32.14 -4.52 -1.32
C ARG A 78 -31.64 -3.12 -1.71
N ARG A 79 -32.20 -2.09 -1.09
CA ARG A 79 -31.79 -0.70 -1.34
C ARG A 79 -30.75 -0.28 -0.31
N VAL A 80 -29.60 0.21 -0.75
CA VAL A 80 -28.49 0.70 0.09
C VAL A 80 -27.96 1.98 -0.56
N GLY A 81 -27.80 3.08 0.20
CA GLY A 81 -27.19 4.30 -0.32
C GLY A 81 -27.89 4.93 -1.54
N GLY A 82 -29.22 4.80 -1.65
CA GLY A 82 -30.00 5.40 -2.75
C GLY A 82 -30.21 4.50 -3.99
N SER A 83 -29.36 3.50 -4.21
CA SER A 83 -29.42 2.54 -5.33
C SER A 83 -29.96 1.15 -4.90
N THR A 84 -30.47 0.37 -5.86
CA THR A 84 -31.00 -0.99 -5.60
C THR A 84 -29.97 -2.05 -5.98
N HIS A 85 -29.42 -2.73 -4.98
CA HIS A 85 -28.47 -3.82 -5.16
C HIS A 85 -29.15 -5.19 -5.05
N GLN A 86 -28.53 -6.17 -5.69
CA GLN A 86 -28.96 -7.55 -5.67
C GLN A 86 -28.16 -8.29 -4.59
N VAL A 87 -28.76 -8.53 -3.43
CA VAL A 87 -28.10 -9.12 -2.27
C VAL A 87 -28.41 -10.61 -2.20
N PRO A 88 -27.40 -11.48 -2.04
CA PRO A 88 -27.60 -12.90 -1.83
C PRO A 88 -28.29 -13.16 -0.48
N VAL A 89 -29.30 -14.03 -0.47
CA VAL A 89 -30.03 -14.47 0.72
C VAL A 89 -30.15 -15.99 0.67
N GLU A 90 -29.83 -16.63 1.79
CA GLU A 90 -29.99 -18.07 1.95
C GLU A 90 -31.46 -18.47 1.85
N ILE A 91 -31.73 -19.53 1.11
CA ILE A 91 -33.09 -20.02 0.85
C ILE A 91 -33.31 -21.32 1.62
N GLY A 92 -34.48 -21.45 2.26
CA GLY A 92 -34.90 -22.71 2.84
C GLY A 92 -35.06 -23.85 1.81
N SER A 93 -34.80 -25.09 2.22
CA SER A 93 -34.75 -26.27 1.33
C SER A 93 -36.04 -26.52 0.52
N THR A 94 -37.21 -26.12 1.02
CA THR A 94 -38.50 -26.24 0.32
C THR A 94 -38.63 -25.24 -0.82
N GLN A 95 -38.24 -23.99 -0.58
CA GLN A 95 -38.24 -22.91 -1.56
C GLN A 95 -37.17 -23.15 -2.63
N GLY A 96 -35.98 -23.63 -2.26
CA GLY A 96 -34.93 -24.06 -3.20
C GLY A 96 -35.41 -25.16 -4.15
N LYS A 97 -36.06 -26.21 -3.63
CA LYS A 97 -36.67 -27.28 -4.46
C LYS A 97 -37.72 -26.74 -5.43
N ALA A 98 -38.56 -25.81 -4.97
CA ALA A 98 -39.59 -25.19 -5.83
C ALA A 98 -38.97 -24.35 -6.96
N LEU A 99 -37.87 -23.63 -6.68
CA LEU A 99 -37.10 -22.90 -7.68
C LEU A 99 -36.46 -23.87 -8.68
N ALA A 100 -35.82 -24.94 -8.22
CA ALA A 100 -35.23 -25.96 -9.09
C ALA A 100 -36.25 -26.60 -10.05
N ILE A 101 -37.46 -26.92 -9.57
CA ILE A 101 -38.53 -27.45 -10.43
C ILE A 101 -38.97 -26.41 -11.46
N ARG A 102 -39.17 -25.15 -11.04
CA ARG A 102 -39.56 -24.06 -11.96
C ARG A 102 -38.53 -23.86 -13.06
N TRP A 103 -37.27 -23.91 -12.66
CA TRP A 103 -36.09 -23.87 -13.50
C TRP A 103 -36.11 -25.00 -14.51
N LEU A 104 -36.06 -26.26 -14.06
CA LEU A 104 -36.10 -27.47 -14.89
C LEU A 104 -37.23 -27.47 -15.93
N LEU A 105 -38.44 -27.07 -15.52
CA LEU A 105 -39.58 -26.97 -16.42
C LEU A 105 -39.41 -25.84 -17.46
N GLY A 106 -38.80 -24.73 -17.07
CA GLY A 106 -38.44 -23.63 -17.96
C GLY A 106 -37.49 -24.07 -19.08
N ALA A 107 -36.39 -24.77 -18.76
CA ALA A 107 -35.49 -25.29 -19.80
C ALA A 107 -36.14 -26.38 -20.63
N SER A 108 -36.88 -27.31 -20.01
CA SER A 108 -37.61 -28.37 -20.72
C SER A 108 -38.53 -27.82 -21.80
N ARG A 109 -39.18 -26.67 -21.55
CA ARG A 109 -40.03 -26.00 -22.55
C ARG A 109 -39.24 -25.39 -23.70
N LYS A 110 -38.07 -24.81 -23.42
CA LYS A 110 -37.20 -24.18 -24.42
C LYS A 110 -36.41 -25.17 -25.28
N ARG A 111 -36.27 -26.42 -24.83
CA ARG A 111 -35.52 -27.46 -25.56
C ARG A 111 -36.20 -27.82 -26.90
N PRO A 112 -35.45 -28.05 -27.99
CA PRO A 112 -36.01 -28.58 -29.24
C PRO A 112 -36.51 -30.02 -29.05
N GLY A 113 -37.61 -30.40 -29.72
CA GLY A 113 -38.17 -31.76 -29.68
C GLY A 113 -39.68 -31.81 -29.86
N ARG A 114 -40.22 -32.99 -30.24
CA ARG A 114 -41.63 -33.16 -30.61
C ARG A 114 -42.61 -33.11 -29.43
N ASN A 115 -42.33 -33.85 -28.34
CA ASN A 115 -43.28 -33.98 -27.20
C ASN A 115 -42.68 -33.47 -25.89
N MET A 116 -43.49 -32.82 -25.04
CA MET A 116 -43.06 -32.31 -23.74
C MET A 116 -42.51 -33.41 -22.82
N ALA A 117 -43.09 -34.61 -22.84
CA ALA A 117 -42.59 -35.75 -22.07
C ALA A 117 -41.16 -36.15 -22.49
N PHE A 118 -40.82 -36.04 -23.78
CA PHE A 118 -39.48 -36.30 -24.27
C PHE A 118 -38.50 -35.22 -23.79
N LYS A 119 -38.85 -33.93 -23.98
CA LYS A 119 -38.01 -32.80 -23.57
C LYS A 119 -37.71 -32.82 -22.07
N LEU A 120 -38.72 -33.13 -21.26
CA LEU A 120 -38.58 -33.24 -19.81
C LEU A 120 -37.70 -34.43 -19.41
N SER A 121 -37.89 -35.60 -20.04
CA SER A 121 -37.05 -36.77 -19.77
C SER A 121 -35.57 -36.52 -20.10
N SER A 122 -35.27 -35.83 -21.21
CA SER A 122 -33.89 -35.51 -21.58
C SER A 122 -33.26 -34.50 -20.62
N GLU A 123 -33.99 -33.45 -20.21
CA GLU A 123 -33.47 -32.48 -19.25
C GLU A 123 -33.18 -33.10 -17.87
N LEU A 124 -34.05 -34.00 -17.40
CA LEU A 124 -33.83 -34.67 -16.11
C LEU A 124 -32.60 -35.59 -16.15
N VAL A 125 -32.39 -36.34 -17.24
CA VAL A 125 -31.22 -37.19 -17.39
C VAL A 125 -29.93 -36.35 -17.47
N ASP A 126 -29.95 -35.25 -18.23
CA ASP A 126 -28.80 -34.36 -18.35
C ASP A 126 -28.46 -33.66 -17.02
N ALA A 127 -29.48 -33.18 -16.30
CA ALA A 127 -29.32 -32.61 -14.98
C ALA A 127 -28.77 -33.61 -13.95
N ALA A 128 -29.23 -34.87 -13.99
CA ALA A 128 -28.71 -35.92 -13.11
C ALA A 128 -27.24 -36.25 -13.37
N LYS A 129 -26.79 -36.16 -14.63
CA LYS A 129 -25.39 -36.37 -15.05
C LYS A 129 -24.50 -35.14 -14.85
N GLY A 130 -25.02 -34.03 -14.30
CA GLY A 130 -24.28 -32.77 -14.16
C GLY A 130 -24.04 -32.01 -15.47
N ARG A 131 -24.60 -32.47 -16.60
CA ARG A 131 -24.56 -31.78 -17.90
C ARG A 131 -25.69 -30.77 -17.96
N VAL A 132 -25.56 -29.72 -17.16
CA VAL A 132 -26.65 -28.78 -16.93
C VAL A 132 -26.80 -27.82 -18.10
N ALA A 133 -28.00 -27.70 -18.67
CA ALA A 133 -28.29 -26.71 -19.72
C ALA A 133 -27.97 -25.27 -19.26
N MET A 134 -27.49 -24.44 -20.19
CA MET A 134 -26.96 -23.08 -20.00
C MET A 134 -27.72 -22.09 -19.08
N PRO A 135 -29.07 -22.16 -18.88
CA PRO A 135 -29.77 -21.18 -18.03
C PRO A 135 -29.40 -21.20 -16.55
N TYR A 136 -28.93 -22.33 -16.01
CA TYR A 136 -28.69 -22.50 -14.57
C TYR A 136 -27.25 -22.19 -14.16
N ALA A 137 -26.28 -22.59 -14.99
CA ALA A 137 -24.85 -22.35 -14.75
C ALA A 137 -24.52 -20.84 -14.73
N LYS A 138 -25.17 -20.04 -15.57
CA LYS A 138 -24.99 -18.58 -15.61
C LYS A 138 -25.50 -17.90 -14.33
N ARG A 139 -26.63 -18.36 -13.78
CA ARG A 139 -27.22 -17.80 -12.55
C ARG A 139 -26.46 -18.21 -11.29
N LYS A 140 -26.00 -19.47 -11.22
CA LYS A 140 -25.13 -19.92 -10.12
C LYS A 140 -23.81 -19.14 -10.12
N ARG A 141 -23.17 -18.99 -11.29
CA ARG A 141 -21.95 -18.17 -11.43
C ARG A 141 -22.14 -16.71 -11.08
N LEU A 142 -23.26 -16.09 -11.45
CA LEU A 142 -23.56 -14.70 -11.07
C LEU A 142 -23.67 -14.54 -9.55
N ILE A 143 -24.28 -15.50 -8.86
CA ILE A 143 -24.41 -15.49 -7.39
C ILE A 143 -23.04 -15.68 -6.72
N GLU A 144 -22.21 -16.59 -7.23
CA GLU A 144 -20.84 -16.82 -6.75
C GLU A 144 -19.95 -15.58 -6.98
N TRP A 145 -20.05 -14.96 -8.17
CA TRP A 145 -19.33 -13.73 -8.53
C TRP A 145 -19.73 -12.55 -7.65
N GLN A 146 -21.03 -12.39 -7.34
CA GLN A 146 -21.49 -11.32 -6.46
C GLN A 146 -21.01 -11.51 -5.02
N ARG A 147 -20.92 -12.76 -4.54
CA ARG A 147 -20.31 -13.07 -3.24
C ARG A 147 -18.83 -12.72 -3.20
N GLN A 148 -18.08 -12.93 -4.28
CA GLN A 148 -16.67 -12.52 -4.36
C GLN A 148 -16.49 -11.00 -4.36
N ILE A 149 -17.37 -10.26 -5.03
CA ILE A 149 -17.35 -8.78 -5.03
C ILE A 149 -17.68 -8.22 -3.63
N GLU A 150 -18.65 -8.81 -2.93
CA GLU A 150 -19.00 -8.40 -1.55
C GLU A 150 -17.85 -8.68 -0.56
N LEU A 151 -17.15 -9.81 -0.72
CA LEU A 151 -15.94 -10.12 0.04
C LEU A 151 -14.81 -9.12 -0.24
N LEU A 152 -14.62 -8.72 -1.51
CA LEU A 152 -13.65 -7.68 -1.87
C LEU A 152 -14.00 -6.32 -1.27
N HIS A 153 -15.29 -5.97 -1.18
CA HIS A 153 -15.72 -4.70 -0.61
C HIS A 153 -15.57 -4.66 0.92
N ILE A 154 -15.83 -5.77 1.60
CA ILE A 154 -15.58 -5.94 3.05
C ILE A 154 -14.07 -5.92 3.34
N PHE A 155 -13.26 -6.51 2.46
CA PHE A 155 -11.80 -6.44 2.57
C PHE A 155 -11.29 -4.99 2.44
N ASN A 156 -11.93 -4.18 1.60
CA ASN A 156 -11.56 -2.77 1.39
C ASN A 156 -11.92 -1.88 2.60
N GLU A 157 -13.07 -2.09 3.25
CA GLU A 157 -13.42 -1.37 4.48
C GLU A 157 -12.47 -1.74 5.65
N ASN A 158 -12.11 -3.03 5.77
CA ASN A 158 -11.12 -3.47 6.76
C ASN A 158 -9.70 -2.94 6.45
N PHE A 159 -9.34 -2.74 5.18
CA PHE A 159 -8.04 -2.15 4.80
C PHE A 159 -7.92 -0.67 5.23
N ILE A 160 -9.01 0.10 5.14
CA ILE A 160 -9.04 1.49 5.60
C ILE A 160 -8.98 1.55 7.14
N LEU A 161 -9.71 0.67 7.83
CA LEU A 161 -9.68 0.58 9.29
C LEU A 161 -8.35 0.04 9.82
N ASP A 162 -7.72 -0.93 9.17
CA ASP A 162 -6.40 -1.42 9.55
C ASP A 162 -5.31 -0.39 9.23
N SER A 163 -5.38 0.32 8.10
CA SER A 163 -4.44 1.41 7.79
C SER A 163 -4.53 2.54 8.82
N THR A 164 -5.75 2.95 9.20
CA THR A 164 -5.94 3.96 10.24
C THR A 164 -5.52 3.46 11.61
N ARG A 165 -5.68 2.17 11.93
CA ARG A 165 -5.21 1.59 13.18
C ARG A 165 -3.68 1.45 13.24
N ILE A 166 -3.04 1.07 12.13
CA ILE A 166 -1.58 1.05 11.98
C ILE A 166 -1.03 2.47 12.07
N PHE A 167 -1.65 3.42 11.37
CA PHE A 167 -1.29 4.84 11.44
C PHE A 167 -1.44 5.40 12.86
N MET A 168 -2.57 5.15 13.53
CA MET A 168 -2.78 5.58 14.91
C MET A 168 -1.82 4.91 15.89
N LYS A 169 -1.45 3.64 15.66
CA LYS A 169 -0.47 2.92 16.49
C LYS A 169 0.95 3.44 16.27
N ALA A 170 1.33 3.73 15.02
CA ALA A 170 2.59 4.37 14.68
C ALA A 170 2.65 5.81 15.21
N PHE A 171 1.54 6.55 15.14
CA PHE A 171 1.39 7.90 15.67
C PHE A 171 1.45 7.93 17.20
N HIS A 172 0.86 6.95 17.87
CA HIS A 172 0.95 6.80 19.32
C HIS A 172 2.35 6.36 19.78
N LEU A 173 3.04 5.52 19.01
CA LEU A 173 4.45 5.17 19.25
C LEU A 173 5.35 6.40 19.08
N LEU A 174 5.08 7.22 18.06
CA LEU A 174 5.78 8.48 17.78
C LEU A 174 5.49 9.58 18.80
N LEU A 175 4.33 9.57 19.48
CA LEU A 175 4.01 10.53 20.54
C LEU A 175 4.55 10.14 21.92
N PHE A 176 4.63 8.83 22.22
CA PHE A 176 5.05 8.35 23.55
C PHE A 176 6.54 7.99 23.64
N ASP A 177 7.18 7.53 22.56
CA ASP A 177 8.63 7.29 22.48
C ASP A 177 9.36 8.36 21.65
N GLY A 178 8.65 9.30 21.02
CA GLY A 178 9.23 10.27 20.07
C GLY A 178 9.52 11.66 20.63
N SER A 179 9.61 11.84 21.95
CA SER A 179 10.20 13.06 22.53
C SER A 179 11.61 13.33 21.96
N PHE A 180 12.34 12.27 21.59
CA PHE A 180 13.67 12.35 21.01
C PHE A 180 13.72 12.92 19.59
N ILE A 181 12.71 12.63 18.76
CA ILE A 181 12.64 13.05 17.34
C ILE A 181 11.69 14.26 17.18
N PHE A 182 11.35 14.92 18.29
CA PHE A 182 10.44 16.06 18.28
C PHE A 182 10.88 17.19 17.33
N PRO A 183 12.16 17.64 17.29
CA PRO A 183 12.55 18.72 16.39
C PRO A 183 12.45 18.30 14.90
N GLU A 184 12.78 17.06 14.55
CA GLU A 184 12.60 16.53 13.20
C GLU A 184 11.11 16.40 12.83
N CYS A 185 10.25 16.03 13.77
CA CYS A 185 8.80 15.93 13.56
C CYS A 185 8.16 17.30 13.27
N ILE A 186 8.64 18.37 13.91
CA ILE A 186 8.20 19.74 13.62
C ILE A 186 8.49 20.10 12.16
N LEU A 187 9.67 19.73 11.65
CA LEU A 187 10.01 19.97 10.24
C LEU A 187 9.18 19.13 9.28
N ILE A 188 8.95 17.85 9.59
CA ILE A 188 8.08 16.98 8.80
C ILE A 188 6.67 17.60 8.70
N PHE A 189 6.14 18.05 9.83
CA PHE A 189 4.83 18.68 9.87
C PHE A 189 4.80 19.99 9.05
N GLY A 190 5.83 20.84 9.20
CA GLY A 190 5.99 22.05 8.40
C GLY A 190 6.04 21.78 6.88
N LEU A 191 6.74 20.71 6.48
CA LEU A 191 6.84 20.29 5.08
C LEU A 191 5.50 19.78 4.54
N ILE A 192 4.78 18.95 5.30
CA ILE A 192 3.44 18.48 4.91
C ILE A 192 2.47 19.66 4.79
N LEU A 193 2.53 20.61 5.73
CA LEU A 193 1.69 21.80 5.71
C LEU A 193 2.00 22.64 4.45
N LEU A 194 3.28 22.82 4.12
CA LEU A 194 3.71 23.52 2.91
C LEU A 194 3.15 22.86 1.65
N LEU A 195 3.24 21.53 1.53
CA LEU A 195 2.68 20.77 0.40
C LEU A 195 1.15 20.87 0.30
N MET A 196 0.45 20.83 1.44
CA MET A 196 -1.00 20.97 1.47
C MET A 196 -1.46 22.36 1.02
N ILE A 197 -0.74 23.40 1.42
CA ILE A 197 -1.05 24.78 1.00
C ILE A 197 -0.69 24.99 -0.47
N ASP A 198 0.44 24.48 -0.94
CA ASP A 198 0.83 24.55 -2.35
C ASP A 198 -0.23 23.88 -3.25
N SER A 199 -0.77 22.74 -2.83
CA SER A 199 -1.83 22.04 -3.56
C SER A 199 -3.18 22.77 -3.57
N THR A 200 -3.43 23.71 -2.65
CA THR A 200 -4.75 24.35 -2.48
C THR A 200 -4.76 25.84 -2.84
N SER A 201 -3.59 26.49 -2.86
CA SER A 201 -3.45 27.94 -3.02
C SER A 201 -3.16 28.35 -4.46
N ASP A 202 -3.94 29.29 -4.98
CA ASP A 202 -3.71 29.94 -6.27
C ASP A 202 -2.56 30.96 -6.17
N GLN A 203 -1.28 30.53 -6.18
CA GLN A 203 0.00 31.27 -6.42
C GLN A 203 0.21 32.72 -5.88
N LYS A 204 -0.75 33.34 -5.19
CA LYS A 204 -0.77 34.76 -4.82
C LYS A 204 -0.24 35.01 -3.40
N ASP A 205 -0.11 33.97 -2.59
CA ASP A 205 0.29 34.04 -1.18
C ASP A 205 1.76 33.64 -0.97
N ILE A 206 2.67 34.19 -1.78
CA ILE A 206 4.12 33.90 -1.74
C ILE A 206 4.72 34.09 -0.33
N SER A 207 4.35 35.18 0.35
CA SER A 207 4.88 35.51 1.68
C SER A 207 4.53 34.48 2.75
N TRP A 208 3.39 33.78 2.62
CA TRP A 208 2.98 32.75 3.57
C TRP A 208 3.90 31.53 3.53
N PHE A 209 4.40 31.14 2.36
CA PHE A 209 5.31 29.99 2.23
C PHE A 209 6.64 30.22 2.97
N TYR A 210 7.22 31.42 2.85
CA TYR A 210 8.42 31.80 3.60
C TYR A 210 8.18 31.86 5.11
N PHE A 211 7.01 32.34 5.52
CA PHE A 211 6.65 32.41 6.94
C PHE A 211 6.49 31.01 7.55
N ILE A 212 5.79 30.09 6.87
CA ILE A 212 5.58 28.71 7.33
C ILE A 212 6.91 27.96 7.46
N SER A 213 7.76 28.04 6.43
CA SER A 213 9.06 27.37 6.44
C SER A 213 9.99 27.93 7.54
N SER A 214 10.10 29.26 7.64
CA SER A 214 10.93 29.91 8.67
C SER A 214 10.44 29.62 10.10
N THR A 215 9.13 29.66 10.33
CA THR A 215 8.56 29.33 11.66
C THR A 215 8.79 27.87 12.04
N SER A 216 8.69 26.93 11.10
CA SER A 216 8.96 25.51 11.37
C SER A 216 10.42 25.28 11.80
N LEU A 217 11.38 25.96 11.16
CA LEU A 217 12.80 25.86 11.52
C LEU A 217 13.09 26.51 12.88
N VAL A 218 12.53 27.68 13.16
CA VAL A 218 12.69 28.35 14.47
C VAL A 218 12.07 27.50 15.59
N MET A 219 10.90 26.90 15.36
CA MET A 219 10.27 25.98 16.32
C MET A 219 11.10 24.71 16.54
N SER A 220 11.76 24.19 15.50
CA SER A 220 12.70 23.07 15.62
C SER A 220 13.95 23.46 16.44
N ILE A 221 14.48 24.68 16.26
CA ILE A 221 15.61 25.18 17.05
C ILE A 221 15.23 25.32 18.52
N THR A 222 14.07 25.90 18.83
CA THR A 222 13.63 26.07 20.21
C THR A 222 13.41 24.71 20.88
N ALA A 223 12.84 23.73 20.16
CA ALA A 223 12.71 22.35 20.64
C ALA A 223 14.06 21.72 21.01
N LEU A 224 15.11 21.88 20.18
CA LEU A 224 16.46 21.40 20.52
C LEU A 224 17.03 22.07 21.78
N LEU A 225 16.82 23.37 21.95
CA LEU A 225 17.30 24.09 23.13
C LEU A 225 16.63 23.62 24.43
N PHE A 226 15.36 23.20 24.36
CA PHE A 226 14.69 22.57 25.50
C PHE A 226 15.24 21.17 25.80
N ARG A 227 15.54 20.39 24.75
CA ARG A 227 16.08 19.02 24.86
C ARG A 227 17.50 18.97 25.45
N TRP A 228 18.30 20.01 25.27
CA TRP A 228 19.68 20.10 25.78
C TRP A 228 19.85 19.81 27.29
N ARG A 229 18.77 19.92 28.07
CA ARG A 229 18.78 19.67 29.52
C ARG A 229 18.54 18.21 29.90
N GLU A 230 18.22 17.34 28.94
CA GLU A 230 17.92 15.93 29.16
C GLU A 230 19.18 15.07 29.07
N GLU A 231 19.20 13.95 29.81
CA GLU A 231 20.33 13.01 29.78
C GLU A 231 20.37 12.24 28.45
N PRO A 232 21.57 11.87 27.95
CA PRO A 232 21.71 11.15 26.70
C PRO A 232 21.07 9.75 26.80
N MET A 233 20.05 9.50 25.99
CA MET A 233 19.37 8.20 25.90
C MET A 233 19.45 7.63 24.48
N ILE A 234 19.43 6.30 24.39
CA ILE A 234 19.42 5.56 23.14
C ILE A 234 17.95 5.22 22.83
N SER A 235 17.50 5.59 21.64
CA SER A 235 16.12 5.43 21.18
C SER A 235 16.06 4.50 19.95
N PHE A 236 14.86 3.99 19.63
CA PHE A 236 14.64 3.07 18.51
C PHE A 236 15.57 1.84 18.53
N SER A 237 15.58 1.11 19.65
CA SER A 237 16.32 -0.15 19.80
C SER A 237 17.82 -0.09 19.46
N GLY A 238 18.48 1.07 19.60
CA GLY A 238 19.91 1.24 19.27
C GLY A 238 20.16 2.17 18.09
N ASN A 239 19.16 2.36 17.22
CA ASN A 239 19.32 2.93 15.89
C ASN A 239 19.57 4.45 15.89
N PHE A 240 19.05 5.16 16.90
CA PHE A 240 19.14 6.61 17.01
C PHE A 240 19.58 7.05 18.40
N GLN A 241 20.68 7.78 18.47
CA GLN A 241 21.27 8.22 19.72
C GLN A 241 21.29 9.75 19.81
N THR A 242 20.82 10.28 20.94
CA THR A 242 20.88 11.70 21.27
C THR A 242 21.97 11.94 22.30
N ASN A 243 23.04 12.63 21.89
CA ASN A 243 24.14 13.08 22.76
C ASN A 243 24.40 14.55 22.47
N ASN A 244 24.96 15.30 23.43
CA ASN A 244 25.29 16.73 23.27
C ASN A 244 26.11 17.01 22.00
N PHE A 245 26.99 16.09 21.60
CA PHE A 245 27.71 16.19 20.33
C PHE A 245 26.74 16.29 19.15
N ASN A 246 25.78 15.38 19.02
CA ASN A 246 24.83 15.31 17.92
C ASN A 246 23.94 16.56 17.89
N GLU A 247 23.53 17.03 19.07
CA GLU A 247 22.68 18.22 19.19
C GLU A 247 23.38 19.48 18.68
N ILE A 248 24.70 19.62 18.90
CA ILE A 248 25.47 20.75 18.36
C ILE A 248 25.44 20.75 16.83
N PHE A 249 25.64 19.59 16.19
CA PHE A 249 25.60 19.50 14.72
C PHE A 249 24.18 19.71 14.17
N GLN A 250 23.16 19.18 14.84
CA GLN A 250 21.75 19.43 14.47
C GLN A 250 21.40 20.92 14.57
N PHE A 251 21.83 21.59 15.65
CA PHE A 251 21.66 23.02 15.83
C PHE A 251 22.34 23.82 14.72
N LEU A 252 23.58 23.46 14.36
CA LEU A 252 24.33 24.15 13.31
C LEU A 252 23.68 24.00 11.92
N ILE A 253 23.14 22.81 11.60
CA ILE A 253 22.41 22.57 10.34
C ILE A 253 21.14 23.42 10.30
N LEU A 254 20.37 23.45 11.39
CA LEU A 254 19.17 24.28 11.48
C LEU A 254 19.51 25.77 11.34
N LEU A 255 20.56 26.25 12.00
CA LEU A 255 21.02 27.64 11.88
C LEU A 255 21.35 27.99 10.43
N CYS A 256 22.15 27.16 9.74
CA CYS A 256 22.50 27.36 8.33
C CYS A 256 21.24 27.48 7.47
N SER A 257 20.28 26.57 7.63
CA SER A 257 19.04 26.60 6.85
C SER A 257 18.11 27.77 7.16
N THR A 258 18.02 28.20 8.42
CA THR A 258 17.25 29.42 8.78
C THR A 258 17.81 30.67 8.15
N LEU A 259 19.13 30.76 7.97
CA LEU A 259 19.78 31.88 7.30
C LEU A 259 19.63 31.79 5.78
N CYS A 260 19.59 30.58 5.22
CA CYS A 260 19.47 30.38 3.78
C CYS A 260 18.13 30.85 3.19
N ILE A 261 17.01 30.65 3.90
CA ILE A 261 15.69 31.05 3.42
C ILE A 261 15.60 32.57 3.12
N PRO A 262 15.84 33.48 4.07
CA PRO A 262 15.72 34.93 3.81
C PRO A 262 16.73 35.41 2.76
N LEU A 263 17.94 34.85 2.73
CA LEU A 263 18.96 35.21 1.73
C LEU A 263 18.56 34.77 0.30
N SER A 264 17.73 33.74 0.17
CA SER A 264 17.28 33.23 -1.13
C SER A 264 16.08 34.00 -1.72
N VAL A 265 15.37 34.80 -0.93
CA VAL A 265 14.10 35.46 -1.34
C VAL A 265 14.31 36.33 -2.59
N GLU A 266 15.26 37.26 -2.54
CA GLU A 266 15.54 38.17 -3.67
C GLU A 266 15.95 37.41 -4.93
N TYR A 267 16.69 36.30 -4.77
CA TYR A 267 17.14 35.49 -5.89
C TYR A 267 15.99 34.74 -6.57
N ILE A 268 15.06 34.20 -5.77
CA ILE A 268 13.90 33.46 -6.28
C ILE A 268 12.93 34.41 -6.99
N GLU A 269 12.72 35.61 -6.45
CA GLU A 269 11.92 36.66 -7.09
C GLU A 269 12.51 37.09 -8.45
N CYS A 270 13.85 37.18 -8.55
CA CYS A 270 14.51 37.51 -9.81
C CYS A 270 14.44 36.40 -10.88
N THR A 271 14.29 35.13 -10.48
CA THR A 271 14.35 33.97 -11.39
C THR A 271 12.99 33.47 -11.87
N GLU A 272 11.89 34.01 -11.32
CA GLU A 272 10.50 33.65 -11.65
C GLU A 272 10.21 32.13 -11.60
N MET A 273 10.82 31.42 -10.65
CA MET A 273 10.63 29.98 -10.47
C MET A 273 9.76 29.64 -9.27
N ALA A 274 9.25 28.41 -9.23
CA ALA A 274 8.35 27.92 -8.20
C ALA A 274 9.05 27.84 -6.83
N ILE A 275 8.73 28.82 -5.97
CA ILE A 275 9.26 28.99 -4.62
C ILE A 275 9.07 27.75 -3.75
N THR A 276 7.95 27.05 -3.94
CA THR A 276 7.59 25.88 -3.15
C THR A 276 8.52 24.70 -3.43
N GLU A 277 9.00 24.52 -4.66
CA GLU A 277 10.02 23.50 -4.99
C GLU A 277 11.32 23.77 -4.23
N PHE A 278 11.76 25.03 -4.18
CA PHE A 278 12.97 25.43 -3.47
C PHE A 278 12.89 25.17 -1.97
N LEU A 279 11.81 25.63 -1.33
CA LEU A 279 11.59 25.45 0.11
C LEU A 279 11.45 23.98 0.47
N LEU A 280 10.82 23.17 -0.39
CA LEU A 280 10.74 21.73 -0.21
C LEU A 280 12.12 21.09 -0.20
N PHE A 281 13.00 21.42 -1.16
CA PHE A 281 14.35 20.86 -1.20
C PHE A 281 15.23 21.28 -0.03
N ILE A 282 15.10 22.52 0.47
CA ILE A 282 15.82 22.95 1.67
C ILE A 282 15.31 22.21 2.92
N LEU A 283 14.00 22.17 3.15
CA LEU A 283 13.43 21.52 4.35
C LEU A 283 13.65 19.99 4.35
N THR A 284 13.63 19.35 3.18
CA THR A 284 13.98 17.93 3.06
C THR A 284 15.47 17.69 3.31
N ALA A 285 16.35 18.55 2.80
CA ALA A 285 17.80 18.46 3.07
C ALA A 285 18.10 18.64 4.56
N THR A 286 17.50 19.62 5.24
CA THR A 286 17.72 19.84 6.68
C THR A 286 17.27 18.67 7.52
N LEU A 287 16.10 18.12 7.20
CA LEU A 287 15.60 16.90 7.83
C LEU A 287 16.59 15.74 7.64
N GLY A 288 17.06 15.49 6.42
CA GLY A 288 18.06 14.45 6.15
C GLY A 288 19.34 14.64 6.95
N GLY A 289 19.84 15.87 7.04
CA GLY A 289 21.02 16.22 7.83
C GLY A 289 20.83 16.02 9.34
N MET A 290 19.65 16.35 9.87
CA MET A 290 19.33 16.15 11.29
C MET A 290 19.30 14.67 11.67
N PHE A 291 18.65 13.83 10.85
CA PHE A 291 18.62 12.39 11.08
C PHE A 291 20.01 11.75 10.97
N LEU A 292 20.82 12.21 10.02
CA LEU A 292 22.19 11.73 9.85
C LEU A 292 23.07 12.03 11.07
N CYS A 293 22.87 13.16 11.75
CA CYS A 293 23.60 13.47 12.99
C CYS A 293 23.26 12.55 14.16
N GLY A 294 22.08 11.92 14.18
CA GLY A 294 21.68 10.99 15.23
C GLY A 294 21.81 9.50 14.86
N ALA A 295 22.04 9.18 13.59
CA ALA A 295 22.11 7.82 13.06
C ALA A 295 23.25 6.99 13.68
N ASN A 296 22.93 5.79 14.15
CA ASN A 296 23.89 4.83 14.72
C ASN A 296 24.06 3.56 13.87
N ASP A 297 23.22 3.40 12.85
CA ASP A 297 23.22 2.24 11.96
C ASP A 297 23.78 2.59 10.58
N LEU A 298 24.46 1.63 9.94
CA LEU A 298 24.96 1.80 8.57
C LEU A 298 23.84 2.15 7.57
N ILE A 299 22.67 1.52 7.70
CA ILE A 299 21.53 1.75 6.80
C ILE A 299 20.99 3.17 6.99
N THR A 300 20.77 3.58 8.24
CA THR A 300 20.24 4.91 8.55
C THR A 300 21.21 6.00 8.10
N ILE A 301 22.52 5.80 8.31
CA ILE A 301 23.57 6.69 7.79
C ILE A 301 23.45 6.79 6.26
N PHE A 302 23.37 5.67 5.55
CA PHE A 302 23.28 5.68 4.09
C PHE A 302 22.01 6.37 3.58
N VAL A 303 20.84 5.99 4.08
CA VAL A 303 19.55 6.50 3.60
C VAL A 303 19.41 8.01 3.83
N THR A 304 19.81 8.49 5.01
CA THR A 304 19.73 9.92 5.35
C THR A 304 20.72 10.75 4.55
N LEU A 305 21.93 10.23 4.35
CA LEU A 305 22.98 10.82 3.52
C LEU A 305 22.59 10.85 2.03
N GLU A 306 21.88 9.85 1.52
CA GLU A 306 21.34 9.85 0.16
C GLU A 306 20.17 10.80 -0.01
N CYS A 307 19.24 10.83 0.95
CA CYS A 307 18.13 11.78 0.95
C CYS A 307 18.66 13.22 0.91
N PHE A 308 19.63 13.54 1.77
CA PHE A 308 20.30 14.83 1.79
C PHE A 308 20.98 15.16 0.45
N SER A 309 21.72 14.21 -0.15
CA SER A 309 22.42 14.48 -1.41
C SER A 309 21.49 14.62 -2.61
N LEU A 310 20.40 13.84 -2.70
CA LEU A 310 19.40 13.98 -3.75
C LEU A 310 18.76 15.38 -3.72
N CYS A 311 18.45 15.89 -2.53
CA CYS A 311 17.92 17.25 -2.37
C CYS A 311 18.95 18.30 -2.81
N SER A 312 20.23 18.08 -2.49
CA SER A 312 21.33 18.96 -2.92
C SER A 312 21.53 18.95 -4.44
N TYR A 313 21.40 17.79 -5.10
CA TYR A 313 21.46 17.68 -6.56
C TYR A 313 20.32 18.46 -7.21
N LEU A 314 19.09 18.28 -6.72
CA LEU A 314 17.92 18.99 -7.22
C LEU A 314 18.04 20.51 -7.00
N LEU A 315 18.60 20.93 -5.87
CA LEU A 315 18.83 22.35 -5.58
C LEU A 315 19.87 22.97 -6.53
N SER A 316 20.94 22.24 -6.88
CA SER A 316 21.94 22.72 -7.86
C SER A 316 21.34 22.95 -9.25
N GLY A 317 20.28 22.21 -9.58
CA GLY A 317 19.55 22.24 -10.85
C GLY A 317 18.28 23.07 -10.80
N TYR A 318 18.15 23.94 -9.79
CA TYR A 318 16.92 24.70 -9.58
C TYR A 318 16.59 25.56 -10.82
N THR A 319 17.59 26.21 -11.45
CA THR A 319 17.40 26.98 -12.68
C THR A 319 17.34 26.09 -13.93
N LYS A 320 16.21 25.39 -14.10
CA LYS A 320 15.96 24.43 -15.19
C LYS A 320 16.22 24.98 -16.62
N LYS A 321 16.07 26.30 -16.81
CA LYS A 321 16.28 26.99 -18.10
C LYS A 321 17.77 27.22 -18.43
N ASP A 322 18.65 27.18 -17.43
CA ASP A 322 20.07 27.47 -17.59
C ASP A 322 20.88 26.22 -17.91
N VAL A 323 21.53 26.22 -19.07
CA VAL A 323 22.37 25.09 -19.51
C VAL A 323 23.54 24.86 -18.54
N ARG A 324 24.12 25.92 -17.97
CA ARG A 324 25.23 25.81 -17.00
C ARG A 324 24.82 25.13 -15.70
N SER A 325 23.65 25.48 -15.16
CA SER A 325 23.11 24.83 -13.96
C SER A 325 22.81 23.36 -14.25
N ASN A 326 22.20 23.04 -15.40
CA ASN A 326 21.95 21.66 -15.81
C ASN A 326 23.25 20.84 -16.00
N GLU A 327 24.29 21.43 -16.60
CA GLU A 327 25.61 20.80 -16.73
C GLU A 327 26.22 20.51 -15.35
N ALA A 328 26.22 21.50 -14.45
CA ALA A 328 26.69 21.32 -13.08
C ALA A 328 25.92 20.22 -12.33
N THR A 329 24.59 20.20 -12.41
CA THR A 329 23.75 19.19 -11.75
C THR A 329 24.01 17.79 -12.28
N THR A 330 24.13 17.64 -13.60
CA THR A 330 24.42 16.32 -14.19
C THR A 330 25.79 15.79 -13.75
N LYS A 331 26.82 16.65 -13.73
CA LYS A 331 28.14 16.31 -13.18
C LYS A 331 28.06 15.94 -11.70
N TYR A 332 27.34 16.74 -10.91
CA TYR A 332 27.23 16.54 -9.48
C TYR A 332 26.51 15.23 -9.14
N LEU A 333 25.40 14.95 -9.81
CA LEU A 333 24.62 13.72 -9.66
C LEU A 333 25.43 12.48 -10.04
N LEU A 334 26.14 12.51 -11.18
CA LEU A 334 26.92 11.36 -11.65
C LEU A 334 28.10 11.04 -10.72
N MET A 335 28.86 12.06 -10.35
CA MET A 335 30.00 11.89 -9.45
C MET A 335 29.55 11.54 -8.03
N GLY A 336 28.44 12.14 -7.58
CA GLY A 336 27.76 11.82 -6.33
C GLY A 336 27.27 10.38 -6.26
N GLY A 337 26.55 9.90 -7.27
CA GLY A 337 26.07 8.52 -7.36
C GLY A 337 27.21 7.50 -7.43
N ALA A 338 28.32 7.82 -8.10
CA ALA A 338 29.52 6.99 -8.10
C ALA A 338 30.13 6.88 -6.69
N SER A 339 30.26 8.01 -5.98
CA SER A 339 30.69 8.04 -4.58
C SER A 339 29.80 7.22 -3.66
N SER A 340 28.47 7.37 -3.77
CA SER A 340 27.51 6.61 -2.98
C SER A 340 27.59 5.11 -3.24
N SER A 341 27.84 4.71 -4.49
CA SER A 341 28.06 3.30 -4.85
C SER A 341 29.31 2.73 -4.18
N ILE A 342 30.41 3.49 -4.15
CA ILE A 342 31.65 3.11 -3.45
C ILE A 342 31.40 2.98 -1.95
N LEU A 343 30.67 3.94 -1.36
CA LEU A 343 30.33 3.96 0.06
C LEU A 343 29.49 2.73 0.47
N VAL A 344 28.45 2.39 -0.30
CA VAL A 344 27.63 1.19 -0.05
C VAL A 344 28.46 -0.08 -0.15
N HIS A 345 29.40 -0.15 -1.10
CA HIS A 345 30.29 -1.29 -1.20
C HIS A 345 31.16 -1.43 0.06
N GLY A 346 31.68 -0.32 0.59
CA GLY A 346 32.39 -0.30 1.87
C GLY A 346 31.52 -0.78 3.05
N PHE A 347 30.28 -0.32 3.14
CA PHE A 347 29.31 -0.80 4.15
C PHE A 347 28.98 -2.28 4.00
N SER A 348 28.84 -2.78 2.77
CA SER A 348 28.59 -4.21 2.52
C SER A 348 29.75 -5.09 3.01
N TRP A 349 31.00 -4.65 2.84
CA TRP A 349 32.16 -5.37 3.35
C TRP A 349 32.24 -5.35 4.88
N LEU A 350 31.94 -4.21 5.53
CA LEU A 350 31.86 -4.13 6.99
C LEU A 350 30.77 -5.05 7.53
N TYR A 351 29.58 -5.01 6.94
CA TYR A 351 28.45 -5.86 7.31
C TYR A 351 28.79 -7.35 7.22
N GLY A 352 29.40 -7.78 6.10
CA GLY A 352 29.80 -9.16 5.91
C GLY A 352 30.90 -9.61 6.88
N SER A 353 31.86 -8.73 7.19
CA SER A 353 32.97 -9.04 8.12
C SER A 353 32.54 -9.03 9.59
N SER A 354 31.48 -8.28 9.92
CA SER A 354 30.89 -8.18 11.26
C SER A 354 30.09 -9.43 11.67
N GLY A 355 29.64 -10.24 10.70
CA GLY A 355 28.75 -11.37 10.95
C GLY A 355 27.27 -11.06 10.76
N GLY A 356 26.93 -9.91 10.18
CA GLY A 356 25.56 -9.52 9.85
C GLY A 356 24.96 -8.44 10.74
N GLU A 357 25.75 -7.78 11.58
CA GLU A 357 25.30 -6.66 12.41
C GLU A 357 25.33 -5.33 11.65
N ILE A 358 24.38 -4.45 11.98
CA ILE A 358 24.13 -3.18 11.27
C ILE A 358 24.45 -1.98 12.17
N GLU A 359 24.32 -2.14 13.49
CA GLU A 359 24.63 -1.10 14.46
C GLU A 359 26.15 -0.94 14.60
N LEU A 360 26.65 0.30 14.62
CA LEU A 360 28.09 0.58 14.66
C LEU A 360 28.79 -0.06 15.87
N GLN A 361 28.15 -0.08 17.03
CA GLN A 361 28.74 -0.67 18.24
C GLN A 361 28.86 -2.20 18.15
N GLU A 362 27.82 -2.84 17.62
CA GLU A 362 27.81 -4.29 17.41
C GLU A 362 28.78 -4.70 16.31
N ILE A 363 28.96 -3.87 15.29
CA ILE A 363 29.97 -4.07 14.25
C ILE A 363 31.38 -4.13 14.84
N VAL A 364 31.74 -3.17 15.69
CA VAL A 364 33.05 -3.17 16.35
C VAL A 364 33.23 -4.43 17.20
N ASN A 365 32.21 -4.82 17.97
CA ASN A 365 32.24 -6.04 18.77
C ASN A 365 32.37 -7.31 17.90
N GLY A 366 31.66 -7.38 16.78
CA GLY A 366 31.72 -8.48 15.80
C GLY A 366 33.12 -8.61 15.18
N LEU A 367 33.76 -7.50 14.82
CA LEU A 367 35.13 -7.48 14.31
C LEU A 367 36.17 -7.96 15.34
N ILE A 368 36.00 -7.57 16.61
CA ILE A 368 36.89 -8.00 17.71
C ILE A 368 36.73 -9.50 17.96
N ASN A 369 35.49 -9.99 18.03
CA ASN A 369 35.18 -11.40 18.32
C ASN A 369 35.67 -12.34 17.21
N THR A 370 35.58 -11.91 15.96
CA THR A 370 36.06 -12.70 14.80
C THR A 370 37.56 -12.57 14.55
N GLN A 371 38.28 -11.74 15.32
CA GLN A 371 39.69 -11.37 15.12
C GLN A 371 40.01 -10.86 13.71
N MET A 372 39.01 -10.39 12.97
CA MET A 372 39.17 -9.95 11.57
C MET A 372 39.69 -8.52 11.44
N TYR A 373 39.93 -7.80 12.53
CA TYR A 373 40.36 -6.39 12.54
C TYR A 373 41.58 -6.11 11.64
N ASN A 374 42.48 -7.08 11.47
CA ASN A 374 43.69 -6.95 10.66
C ASN A 374 43.58 -7.60 9.26
N SER A 375 42.38 -8.04 8.89
CA SER A 375 42.15 -8.64 7.58
C SER A 375 42.22 -7.57 6.48
N PRO A 376 42.73 -7.92 5.28
CA PRO A 376 42.79 -6.98 4.16
C PRO A 376 41.39 -6.51 3.71
N GLY A 377 40.33 -7.29 3.99
CA GLY A 377 38.96 -6.93 3.65
C GLY A 377 38.44 -5.69 4.39
N ILE A 378 38.78 -5.55 5.68
CA ILE A 378 38.39 -4.37 6.48
C ILE A 378 39.17 -3.13 6.05
N LEU A 379 40.44 -3.28 5.68
CA LEU A 379 41.21 -2.17 5.10
C LEU A 379 40.57 -1.65 3.81
N ILE A 380 40.15 -2.54 2.91
CA ILE A 380 39.43 -2.17 1.68
C ILE A 380 38.10 -1.48 2.01
N ALA A 381 37.35 -1.99 3.00
CA ALA A 381 36.10 -1.39 3.45
C ALA A 381 36.30 0.04 3.96
N LEU A 382 37.30 0.27 4.80
CA LEU A 382 37.65 1.60 5.32
C LEU A 382 38.09 2.56 4.20
N ILE A 383 38.88 2.10 3.22
CA ILE A 383 39.25 2.90 2.06
C ILE A 383 38.01 3.32 1.27
N PHE A 384 37.06 2.41 1.04
CA PHE A 384 35.84 2.74 0.29
C PHE A 384 34.93 3.71 1.05
N ILE A 385 34.81 3.55 2.37
CA ILE A 385 34.04 4.47 3.21
C ILE A 385 34.69 5.85 3.24
N THR A 386 36.01 5.93 3.45
CA THR A 386 36.74 7.21 3.47
C THR A 386 36.70 7.91 2.12
N VAL A 387 36.79 7.19 1.00
CA VAL A 387 36.64 7.77 -0.35
C VAL A 387 35.21 8.26 -0.58
N GLY A 388 34.19 7.48 -0.21
CA GLY A 388 32.79 7.87 -0.37
C GLY A 388 32.38 9.06 0.48
N ILE A 389 32.78 9.10 1.76
CA ILE A 389 32.55 10.24 2.65
C ILE A 389 33.40 11.44 2.19
N GLY A 390 34.66 11.19 1.82
CA GLY A 390 35.58 12.18 1.29
C GLY A 390 34.99 12.92 0.11
N PHE A 391 34.43 12.21 -0.87
CA PHE A 391 33.78 12.86 -2.01
C PHE A 391 32.67 13.85 -1.59
N LYS A 392 31.81 13.49 -0.63
CA LYS A 392 30.75 14.39 -0.13
C LYS A 392 31.29 15.59 0.66
N LEU A 393 32.46 15.45 1.30
CA LEU A 393 33.18 16.50 2.02
C LEU A 393 34.04 17.39 1.11
N SER A 394 34.37 16.94 -0.09
CA SER A 394 35.26 17.62 -1.04
C SER A 394 36.67 18.02 -0.53
N PRO A 395 37.39 17.23 0.30
CA PRO A 395 38.81 17.46 0.50
C PRO A 395 39.60 17.10 -0.75
N ALA A 396 40.82 17.61 -0.90
CA ALA A 396 41.75 17.10 -1.91
C ALA A 396 42.10 15.63 -1.60
N PRO A 397 42.09 14.71 -2.59
CA PRO A 397 41.98 14.92 -4.03
C PRO A 397 40.55 14.92 -4.59
N SER A 398 39.50 14.60 -3.84
CA SER A 398 38.12 14.37 -4.31
C SER A 398 37.27 15.65 -4.51
N HIS A 399 37.91 16.77 -4.84
CA HIS A 399 37.24 18.08 -4.97
C HIS A 399 36.82 18.44 -6.39
N GLN A 400 37.02 17.56 -7.38
CA GLN A 400 36.83 17.84 -8.80
C GLN A 400 35.43 18.37 -9.15
N TRP A 401 34.40 17.97 -8.41
CA TRP A 401 33.04 18.41 -8.66
C TRP A 401 32.76 19.82 -8.12
N THR A 402 33.50 20.29 -7.11
CA THR A 402 33.15 21.56 -6.44
C THR A 402 33.24 22.77 -7.35
N PRO A 403 34.35 23.06 -8.07
CA PRO A 403 34.45 24.30 -8.85
C PRO A 403 33.32 24.43 -9.88
N ASP A 404 33.07 23.35 -10.62
CA ASP A 404 32.03 23.28 -11.66
C ASP A 404 30.62 23.50 -11.08
N VAL A 405 30.35 22.93 -9.89
CA VAL A 405 29.03 23.05 -9.26
C VAL A 405 28.80 24.44 -8.69
N TYR A 406 29.79 25.04 -8.02
CA TYR A 406 29.65 26.42 -7.55
C TYR A 406 29.57 27.43 -8.68
N GLU A 407 30.28 27.22 -9.78
CA GLU A 407 30.19 28.10 -10.96
C GLU A 407 28.83 27.98 -11.67
N GLY A 408 28.29 26.76 -11.77
CA GLY A 408 27.01 26.50 -12.41
C GLY A 408 25.79 26.97 -11.60
N VAL A 409 25.93 27.04 -10.27
CA VAL A 409 24.87 27.49 -9.38
C VAL A 409 24.92 29.01 -9.22
N ARG A 410 23.95 29.70 -9.83
CA ARG A 410 23.88 31.17 -9.87
C ARG A 410 23.61 31.84 -8.52
N CYS A 411 23.10 31.10 -7.53
CA CYS A 411 22.92 31.55 -6.16
C CYS A 411 24.02 30.97 -5.27
N TYR A 412 24.96 31.82 -4.82
CA TYR A 412 26.02 31.42 -3.88
C TYR A 412 25.51 30.61 -2.68
N ILE A 413 24.30 30.89 -2.21
CA ILE A 413 23.64 30.23 -1.07
C ILE A 413 23.15 28.81 -1.40
N VAL A 414 22.73 28.57 -2.64
CA VAL A 414 22.36 27.23 -3.13
C VAL A 414 23.58 26.33 -3.30
N GLY A 415 24.75 26.91 -3.57
CA GLY A 415 26.03 26.21 -3.53
C GLY A 415 26.57 26.07 -2.11
N SER A 416 26.39 27.08 -1.25
CA SER A 416 26.98 27.09 0.10
C SER A 416 26.21 26.23 1.10
N HIS A 417 24.87 26.23 1.09
CA HIS A 417 24.06 25.39 1.97
C HIS A 417 24.43 23.90 1.89
N PRO A 418 24.44 23.25 0.71
CA PRO A 418 24.85 21.85 0.62
C PRO A 418 26.30 21.64 1.04
N SER A 419 27.21 22.60 0.82
CA SER A 419 28.62 22.43 1.21
C SER A 419 28.93 22.65 2.70
N GLU A 420 28.28 23.62 3.33
CA GLU A 420 28.38 23.87 4.76
C GLU A 420 27.72 22.72 5.50
N THR A 421 26.52 22.33 5.08
CA THR A 421 25.85 21.18 5.69
C THR A 421 26.56 19.86 5.39
N THR A 422 27.09 19.58 4.19
CA THR A 422 27.89 18.36 3.96
C THR A 422 29.19 18.36 4.76
N SER A 423 29.88 19.49 4.91
CA SER A 423 31.11 19.58 5.70
C SER A 423 30.85 19.33 7.19
N ILE A 424 29.79 19.92 7.72
CA ILE A 424 29.29 19.71 9.09
C ILE A 424 28.88 18.25 9.30
N ILE A 425 28.10 17.70 8.37
CA ILE A 425 27.61 16.32 8.38
C ILE A 425 28.76 15.32 8.30
N GLY A 426 29.67 15.47 7.35
CA GLY A 426 30.78 14.53 7.15
C GLY A 426 31.80 14.62 8.28
N ALA A 427 31.98 15.78 8.92
CA ALA A 427 32.75 15.90 10.15
C ALA A 427 32.09 15.12 11.32
N SER A 428 30.76 15.20 11.45
CA SER A 428 30.01 14.43 12.45
C SER A 428 30.09 12.92 12.21
N VAL A 429 29.87 12.47 10.97
CA VAL A 429 29.91 11.06 10.57
C VAL A 429 31.33 10.50 10.69
N ASN A 430 32.35 11.20 10.19
CA ASN A 430 33.73 10.73 10.26
C ASN A 430 34.20 10.63 11.72
N LYS A 431 33.88 11.63 12.55
CA LYS A 431 34.22 11.60 13.98
C LYS A 431 33.49 10.48 14.73
N ARG A 432 32.28 10.10 14.31
CA ARG A 432 31.55 8.95 14.87
C ARG A 432 32.14 7.60 14.47
N ILE A 433 32.51 7.45 13.20
CA ILE A 433 33.09 6.20 12.65
C ILE A 433 34.52 5.98 13.15
N THR A 434 35.26 7.05 13.46
CA THR A 434 36.68 6.95 13.88
C THR A 434 36.90 6.90 15.39
N LEU A 435 35.98 7.44 16.20
CA LEU A 435 36.11 7.45 17.67
C LEU A 435 35.36 6.33 18.39
N ARG A 436 34.53 5.57 17.67
CA ARG A 436 33.91 4.32 18.15
C ARG A 436 34.56 3.16 17.44
#